data_AF-A0A5N3WHU9-F1
#
_entry.id   AF-A0A5N3WHU9-F1
#
_cell.length_a   1.000
_cell.length_b   1.000
_cell.length_c   1.000
_cell.angle_alpha   90.00
_cell.angle_beta   90.00
_cell.angle_gamma   90.00
#
_symmetry.space_group_name_H-M   'P 1'
#
loop_
_entity.id
_entity.type
_entity.pdbx_description
1 polymer ?
#
loop_
_entity_poly.entity_id
_entity_poly.type
_entity_poly.pdbx_seq_one_letter_code
_entity_poly.pdbx_strand_id
1 'polypeptide(L)'
;MAEHLELLAEMPMVGRMSTQERLKHAQKRRAQQVKAWAQAEKEAQGRRGPGQPPQRAARKRVLFPPSITLLEAAARNDLEEVRQFLESGVSPDLANEDGLTALHQSCIDDFREMVQQLLEAGARVNARDSECWTPLHAAATCGHLRLVELLIARGADLLAVNTDGNMPYDLCEDEQTLDCLETAMASRGITQDSIEQARALPELHMLEDIRNLLQAGANLDVPQDHGATLLHIAAANGFSEAAALLLDHQASLSAKDRDGWEPLHAAAYWGQVRLVELLVAHGADLNSKSLMDETPLDVCGDEEVRAKLLELKHKHDALLRAQGRQRSLLRRRTSSAGSRGKVVRRVSLTQRTSLYRREHAQEAIVWQQPPPASPEPSEEDEDCQTDAELQPLPLEEEDPEEARPHNGRVGGPPGRHLYSKRLDRSVSYQLSPLESASPDALVRAKAHHTLAELKRQRAASKLQRPPAEGPEAAEAGLPVDTETPQPESGCAASGDPPLLKLTAPSEAAPVEKRPCCLLM
;
A
#
# COMPACT_ATOMS: atom_id res chain seq x y z
N MET A 1 -31.42 -9.93 -44.45
CA MET A 1 -30.05 -10.20 -43.95
C MET A 1 -29.65 -11.60 -44.43
N ALA A 2 -28.47 -12.12 -44.10
CA ALA A 2 -28.22 -13.54 -44.37
C ALA A 2 -29.06 -14.39 -43.39
N GLU A 3 -29.84 -15.33 -43.91
CA GLU A 3 -30.75 -16.14 -43.09
C GLU A 3 -29.99 -17.21 -42.30
N HIS A 4 -30.55 -17.65 -41.17
CA HIS A 4 -29.91 -18.66 -40.32
C HIS A 4 -29.63 -19.98 -41.08
N LEU A 5 -30.50 -20.31 -42.06
CA LEU A 5 -30.33 -21.47 -42.93
C LEU A 5 -29.15 -21.33 -43.91
N GLU A 6 -28.85 -20.12 -44.39
CA GLU A 6 -27.70 -19.86 -45.27
C GLU A 6 -26.38 -20.03 -44.50
N LEU A 7 -26.34 -19.51 -43.27
CA LEU A 7 -25.22 -19.71 -42.35
C LEU A 7 -24.92 -21.20 -42.11
N LEU A 8 -25.95 -22.01 -41.85
CA LEU A 8 -25.81 -23.46 -41.66
C LEU A 8 -25.35 -24.18 -42.94
N ALA A 9 -25.84 -23.77 -44.11
CA ALA A 9 -25.47 -24.36 -45.39
C ALA A 9 -23.98 -24.14 -45.76
N GLU A 10 -23.38 -23.05 -45.31
CA GLU A 10 -21.96 -22.75 -45.56
C GLU A 10 -20.99 -23.45 -44.61
N MET A 11 -21.44 -23.88 -43.41
CA MET A 11 -20.57 -24.49 -42.39
C MET A 11 -19.72 -25.68 -42.90
N PRO A 12 -20.24 -26.64 -43.71
CA PRO A 12 -19.45 -27.76 -44.22
C PRO A 12 -18.37 -27.36 -45.24
N MET A 13 -18.53 -26.20 -45.88
CA MET A 13 -17.53 -25.63 -46.80
C MET A 13 -16.47 -24.87 -46.00
N VAL A 14 -16.88 -23.99 -45.09
CA VAL A 14 -15.98 -23.25 -44.19
C VAL A 14 -15.13 -24.20 -43.33
N GLY A 15 -15.70 -25.32 -42.88
CA GLY A 15 -14.98 -26.36 -42.12
C GLY A 15 -13.87 -27.08 -42.89
N ARG A 16 -13.85 -27.01 -44.23
CA ARG A 16 -12.79 -27.59 -45.09
C ARG A 16 -11.71 -26.58 -45.47
N MET A 17 -11.93 -25.29 -45.24
CA MET A 17 -10.98 -24.22 -45.54
C MET A 17 -9.84 -24.16 -44.51
N SER A 18 -8.63 -23.84 -44.98
CA SER A 18 -7.51 -23.50 -44.10
C SER A 18 -7.84 -22.30 -43.20
N THR A 19 -7.08 -22.10 -42.13
CA THR A 19 -7.28 -20.97 -41.19
C THR A 19 -7.22 -19.62 -41.89
N GLN A 20 -6.27 -19.43 -42.83
CA GLN A 20 -6.13 -18.19 -43.59
C GLN A 20 -7.30 -17.96 -44.56
N GLU A 21 -7.84 -19.01 -45.17
CA GLU A 21 -9.00 -18.93 -46.06
C GLU A 21 -10.29 -18.65 -45.29
N ARG A 22 -10.49 -19.27 -44.11
CA ARG A 22 -11.61 -18.96 -43.21
C ARG A 22 -11.60 -17.50 -42.78
N LEU A 23 -10.43 -16.94 -42.45
CA LEU A 23 -10.28 -15.52 -42.11
C LEU A 23 -10.66 -14.61 -43.30
N LYS A 24 -10.16 -14.90 -44.52
CA LYS A 24 -10.53 -14.16 -45.74
C LYS A 24 -12.03 -14.25 -46.05
N HIS A 25 -12.64 -15.41 -45.87
CA HIS A 25 -14.09 -15.61 -46.04
C HIS A 25 -14.90 -14.79 -45.01
N ALA A 26 -14.52 -14.85 -43.73
CA ALA A 26 -15.18 -14.07 -42.67
C ALA A 26 -15.06 -12.56 -42.89
N GLN A 27 -13.88 -12.06 -43.28
CA GLN A 27 -13.66 -10.66 -43.66
C GLN A 27 -14.57 -10.25 -44.84
N LYS A 28 -14.62 -11.06 -45.90
CA LYS A 28 -15.49 -10.82 -47.07
C LYS A 28 -16.97 -10.77 -46.68
N ARG A 29 -17.44 -11.71 -45.84
CA ARG A 29 -18.83 -11.75 -45.35
C ARG A 29 -19.17 -10.52 -44.51
N ARG A 30 -18.29 -10.12 -43.58
CA ARG A 30 -18.50 -8.92 -42.75
C ARG A 30 -18.55 -7.66 -43.61
N ALA A 31 -17.70 -7.54 -44.63
CA ALA A 31 -17.75 -6.43 -45.59
C ALA A 31 -19.04 -6.42 -46.42
N GLN A 32 -19.58 -7.58 -46.79
CA GLN A 32 -20.89 -7.69 -47.46
C GLN A 32 -22.05 -7.31 -46.52
N GLN A 33 -22.02 -7.74 -45.26
CA GLN A 33 -23.02 -7.38 -44.24
C GLN A 33 -23.05 -5.87 -43.99
N VAL A 34 -21.88 -5.22 -43.83
CA VAL A 34 -21.79 -3.76 -43.64
C VAL A 34 -22.33 -2.99 -44.87
N LYS A 35 -22.03 -3.46 -46.09
CA LYS A 35 -22.60 -2.86 -47.32
C LYS A 35 -24.12 -3.02 -47.40
N ALA A 36 -24.65 -4.20 -47.06
CA ALA A 36 -26.08 -4.44 -47.03
C ALA A 36 -26.79 -3.60 -45.96
N TRP A 37 -26.16 -3.40 -44.79
CA TRP A 37 -26.66 -2.52 -43.74
C TRP A 37 -26.71 -1.06 -44.20
N ALA A 38 -25.61 -0.52 -44.74
CA ALA A 38 -25.55 0.86 -45.22
C ALA A 38 -26.58 1.16 -46.33
N GLN A 39 -26.86 0.18 -47.21
CA GLN A 39 -27.92 0.29 -48.21
C GLN A 39 -29.32 0.29 -47.57
N ALA A 40 -29.60 -0.65 -46.64
CA ALA A 40 -30.88 -0.70 -45.94
C ALA A 40 -31.14 0.54 -45.08
N GLU A 41 -30.09 1.11 -44.46
CA GLU A 41 -30.15 2.37 -43.74
C GLU A 41 -30.45 3.55 -44.67
N LYS A 42 -29.78 3.64 -45.82
CA LYS A 42 -30.06 4.66 -46.85
C LYS A 42 -31.51 4.57 -47.36
N GLU A 43 -32.05 3.37 -47.52
CA GLU A 43 -33.46 3.15 -47.87
C GLU A 43 -34.42 3.52 -46.73
N ALA A 44 -34.08 3.22 -45.48
CA ALA A 44 -34.88 3.62 -44.31
C ALA A 44 -34.88 5.14 -44.09
N GLN A 45 -33.78 5.83 -44.40
CA GLN A 45 -33.68 7.28 -44.42
C GLN A 45 -34.47 7.86 -45.61
N GLY A 46 -34.32 7.31 -46.82
CA GLY A 46 -35.04 7.74 -48.03
C GLY A 46 -36.56 7.60 -47.97
N ARG A 47 -37.08 6.70 -47.12
CA ARG A 47 -38.53 6.60 -46.81
C ARG A 47 -39.06 7.76 -45.95
N ARG A 48 -38.20 8.59 -45.36
CA ARG A 48 -38.59 9.84 -44.69
C ARG A 48 -38.63 10.97 -45.71
N GLY A 49 -39.78 11.11 -46.40
CA GLY A 49 -39.97 12.13 -47.42
C GLY A 49 -39.79 13.56 -46.86
N PRO A 50 -39.28 14.50 -47.68
CA PRO A 50 -39.05 15.87 -47.24
C PRO A 50 -40.36 16.56 -46.87
N GLY A 51 -40.39 17.23 -45.72
CA GLY A 51 -41.51 18.06 -45.28
C GLY A 51 -42.56 17.38 -44.38
N GLN A 52 -42.50 16.06 -44.15
CA GLN A 52 -43.22 15.50 -43.00
C GLN A 52 -42.39 15.74 -41.73
N PRO A 53 -42.85 16.53 -40.74
CA PRO A 53 -42.22 16.54 -39.44
C PRO A 53 -42.28 15.12 -38.87
N PRO A 54 -41.22 14.63 -38.19
CA PRO A 54 -41.25 13.29 -37.63
C PRO A 54 -42.45 13.20 -36.69
N GLN A 55 -43.38 12.28 -36.97
CA GLN A 55 -44.47 12.01 -36.04
C GLN A 55 -43.83 11.59 -34.72
N ARG A 56 -43.84 12.51 -33.75
CA ARG A 56 -43.64 12.23 -32.33
C ARG A 56 -44.86 11.49 -31.79
N ALA A 57 -45.18 10.35 -32.42
CA ALA A 57 -45.80 9.24 -31.73
C ALA A 57 -45.06 9.10 -30.40
N ALA A 58 -45.79 9.05 -29.30
CA ALA A 58 -45.27 9.33 -27.96
C ALA A 58 -44.30 8.23 -27.47
N ARG A 59 -43.09 8.23 -28.04
CA ARG A 59 -41.94 7.49 -27.55
C ARG A 59 -41.76 7.94 -26.11
N LYS A 60 -42.05 7.03 -25.18
CA LYS A 60 -41.78 7.20 -23.76
C LYS A 60 -40.34 7.73 -23.67
N ARG A 61 -40.17 8.98 -23.23
CA ARG A 61 -38.83 9.54 -23.05
C ARG A 61 -38.20 8.69 -21.96
N VAL A 62 -37.17 7.93 -22.31
CA VAL A 62 -36.29 7.32 -21.31
C VAL A 62 -35.58 8.49 -20.65
N LEU A 63 -35.89 8.70 -19.38
CA LEU A 63 -35.26 9.71 -18.53
C LEU A 63 -34.44 8.93 -17.50
N PHE A 64 -33.24 9.42 -17.23
CA PHE A 64 -32.36 8.88 -16.19
C PHE A 64 -32.44 9.77 -14.94
N PRO A 65 -32.09 9.26 -13.74
CA PRO A 65 -31.98 10.07 -12.54
C PRO A 65 -30.98 11.24 -12.72
N PRO A 66 -31.23 12.42 -12.11
CA PRO A 66 -30.34 13.58 -12.23
C PRO A 66 -28.89 13.33 -11.81
N SER A 67 -28.64 12.40 -10.88
CA SER A 67 -27.28 11.98 -10.49
C SER A 67 -26.54 11.38 -11.68
N ILE A 68 -27.15 10.40 -12.36
CA ILE A 68 -26.56 9.76 -13.54
C ILE A 68 -26.35 10.77 -14.67
N THR A 69 -27.32 11.65 -14.94
CA THR A 69 -27.17 12.62 -16.05
C THR A 69 -26.15 13.71 -15.78
N LEU A 70 -26.03 14.20 -14.54
CA LEU A 70 -25.03 15.20 -14.17
C LEU A 70 -23.62 14.61 -14.22
N LEU A 71 -23.42 13.41 -13.64
CA LEU A 71 -22.12 12.74 -13.64
C LEU A 71 -21.66 12.37 -15.05
N GLU A 72 -22.55 11.87 -15.90
CA GLU A 72 -22.27 11.56 -17.31
C GLU A 72 -21.96 12.83 -18.14
N ALA A 73 -22.61 13.96 -17.87
CA ALA A 73 -22.30 15.24 -18.53
C ALA A 73 -20.95 15.81 -18.05
N ALA A 74 -20.64 15.69 -16.75
CA ALA A 74 -19.35 16.10 -16.20
C ALA A 74 -18.19 15.25 -16.73
N ALA A 75 -18.34 13.92 -16.79
CA ALA A 75 -17.33 13.00 -17.34
C ALA A 75 -17.08 13.19 -18.86
N ARG A 76 -18.06 13.75 -19.60
CA ARG A 76 -17.89 14.19 -20.99
C ARG A 76 -17.29 15.59 -21.14
N ASN A 77 -17.05 16.29 -20.03
CA ASN A 77 -16.69 17.71 -19.98
C ASN A 77 -17.69 18.63 -20.73
N ASP A 78 -18.99 18.30 -20.68
CA ASP A 78 -20.04 19.09 -21.33
C ASP A 78 -20.47 20.25 -20.43
N LEU A 79 -19.67 21.32 -20.44
CA LEU A 79 -19.87 22.52 -19.61
C LEU A 79 -21.27 23.12 -19.75
N GLU A 80 -21.88 23.05 -20.94
CA GLU A 80 -23.18 23.67 -21.21
C GLU A 80 -24.34 22.78 -20.75
N GLU A 81 -24.26 21.46 -20.95
CA GLU A 81 -25.26 20.53 -20.39
C GLU A 81 -25.19 20.50 -18.86
N VAL A 82 -23.99 20.51 -18.26
CA VAL A 82 -23.81 20.62 -16.80
C VAL A 82 -24.38 21.93 -16.27
N ARG A 83 -24.13 23.07 -16.94
CA ARG A 83 -24.71 24.37 -16.55
C ARG A 83 -26.23 24.31 -16.53
N GLN A 84 -26.85 23.76 -17.58
CA GLN A 84 -28.32 23.66 -17.67
C GLN A 84 -28.90 22.76 -16.56
N PHE A 85 -28.21 21.69 -16.15
CA PHE A 85 -28.61 20.91 -14.97
C PHE A 85 -28.53 21.73 -13.67
N LEU A 86 -27.42 22.44 -13.43
CA LEU A 86 -27.22 23.25 -12.23
C LEU A 86 -28.24 24.41 -12.15
N GLU A 87 -28.47 25.13 -13.26
CA GLU A 87 -29.51 26.16 -13.36
C GLU A 87 -30.92 25.61 -13.15
N SER A 88 -31.18 24.34 -13.51
CA SER A 88 -32.47 23.68 -13.23
C SER A 88 -32.65 23.21 -11.78
N GLY A 89 -31.66 23.46 -10.91
CA GLY A 89 -31.71 23.11 -9.48
C GLY A 89 -31.24 21.70 -9.16
N VAL A 90 -30.51 21.03 -10.05
CA VAL A 90 -29.82 19.77 -9.75
C VAL A 90 -28.63 20.08 -8.83
N SER A 91 -28.50 19.35 -7.72
CA SER A 91 -27.39 19.56 -6.79
C SER A 91 -26.03 19.18 -7.43
N PRO A 92 -24.97 20.00 -7.30
CA PRO A 92 -23.62 19.62 -7.72
C PRO A 92 -23.00 18.52 -6.84
N ASP A 93 -23.50 18.35 -5.61
CA ASP A 93 -23.03 17.35 -4.63
C ASP A 93 -23.60 15.93 -4.90
N LEU A 94 -24.19 15.68 -6.07
CA LEU A 94 -24.64 14.32 -6.42
C LEU A 94 -23.44 13.41 -6.71
N ALA A 95 -23.49 12.21 -6.14
CA ALA A 95 -22.43 11.21 -6.19
C ALA A 95 -22.90 9.90 -6.85
N ASN A 96 -21.93 9.04 -7.17
CA ASN A 96 -22.15 7.64 -7.50
C ASN A 96 -22.26 6.77 -6.21
N GLU A 97 -22.30 5.44 -6.37
CA GLU A 97 -22.37 4.49 -5.24
C GLU A 97 -21.11 4.54 -4.34
N ASP A 98 -19.95 4.92 -4.90
CA ASP A 98 -18.67 5.06 -4.19
C ASP A 98 -18.53 6.43 -3.49
N GLY A 99 -19.54 7.31 -3.57
CA GLY A 99 -19.49 8.67 -3.01
C GLY A 99 -18.74 9.70 -3.88
N LEU A 100 -18.20 9.31 -5.03
CA LEU A 100 -17.52 10.21 -5.96
C LEU A 100 -18.51 11.17 -6.63
N THR A 101 -18.32 12.47 -6.40
CA THR A 101 -19.12 13.55 -7.01
C THR A 101 -18.57 13.99 -8.36
N ALA A 102 -19.35 14.77 -9.12
CA ALA A 102 -18.89 15.39 -10.37
C ALA A 102 -17.61 16.23 -10.20
N LEU A 103 -17.41 16.80 -9.00
CA LEU A 103 -16.22 17.55 -8.63
C LEU A 103 -14.99 16.64 -8.46
N HIS A 104 -15.14 15.45 -7.87
CA HIS A 104 -14.04 14.47 -7.78
C HIS A 104 -13.60 14.01 -9.18
N GLN A 105 -14.52 13.60 -10.04
CA GLN A 105 -14.20 13.15 -11.40
C GLN A 105 -13.51 14.26 -12.21
N SER A 106 -14.04 15.49 -12.16
CA SER A 106 -13.43 16.66 -12.81
C SER A 106 -12.02 16.98 -12.26
N CYS A 107 -11.74 16.58 -11.01
CA CYS A 107 -10.42 16.70 -10.40
C CYS A 107 -9.46 15.54 -10.69
N ILE A 108 -9.93 14.41 -11.22
CA ILE A 108 -9.10 13.33 -11.77
C ILE A 108 -8.71 13.63 -13.21
N ASP A 109 -9.66 14.14 -14.02
CA ASP A 109 -9.51 14.31 -15.47
C ASP A 109 -8.90 15.67 -15.91
N ASP A 110 -8.42 16.50 -14.97
CA ASP A 110 -7.93 17.89 -15.17
C ASP A 110 -8.94 18.85 -15.83
N PHE A 111 -10.24 18.67 -15.59
CA PHE A 111 -11.29 19.52 -16.17
C PHE A 111 -11.46 20.84 -15.39
N ARG A 112 -10.45 21.71 -15.44
CA ARG A 112 -10.36 22.97 -14.70
C ARG A 112 -11.59 23.87 -14.82
N GLU A 113 -12.10 24.09 -16.02
CA GLU A 113 -13.29 24.92 -16.26
C GLU A 113 -14.56 24.30 -15.66
N MET A 114 -14.65 22.96 -15.65
CA MET A 114 -15.75 22.23 -15.01
C MET A 114 -15.67 22.35 -13.48
N VAL A 115 -14.47 22.20 -12.90
CA VAL A 115 -14.21 22.41 -11.47
C VAL A 115 -14.59 23.84 -11.05
N GLN A 116 -14.24 24.87 -11.84
CA GLN A 116 -14.64 26.25 -11.59
C GLN A 116 -16.17 26.40 -11.57
N GLN A 117 -16.85 25.90 -12.60
CA GLN A 117 -18.31 26.00 -12.72
C GLN A 117 -19.07 25.24 -11.62
N LEU A 118 -18.62 24.03 -11.26
CA LEU A 118 -19.21 23.24 -10.17
C LEU A 118 -19.08 23.98 -8.82
N LEU A 119 -17.89 24.51 -8.52
CA LEU A 119 -17.65 25.27 -7.29
C LEU A 119 -18.40 26.62 -7.27
N GLU A 120 -18.63 27.25 -8.43
CA GLU A 120 -19.47 28.45 -8.56
C GLU A 120 -20.97 28.16 -8.40
N ALA A 121 -21.43 26.97 -8.78
CA ALA A 121 -22.77 26.46 -8.47
C ALA A 121 -22.91 25.94 -7.03
N GLY A 122 -21.87 26.06 -6.19
CA GLY A 122 -21.92 25.72 -4.77
C GLY A 122 -21.53 24.29 -4.42
N ALA A 123 -20.81 23.56 -5.28
CA ALA A 123 -20.25 22.25 -4.95
C ALA A 123 -19.37 22.31 -3.68
N ARG A 124 -19.46 21.30 -2.82
CA ARG A 124 -18.60 21.19 -1.64
C ARG A 124 -17.17 20.90 -2.04
N VAL A 125 -16.31 21.91 -1.89
CA VAL A 125 -14.84 21.79 -2.06
C VAL A 125 -14.23 20.68 -1.19
N ASN A 126 -14.85 20.41 -0.03
CA ASN A 126 -14.49 19.34 0.91
C ASN A 126 -15.61 18.26 0.97
N ALA A 127 -16.21 17.92 -0.17
CA ALA A 127 -16.94 16.65 -0.29
C ALA A 127 -16.01 15.49 0.06
N ARG A 128 -16.56 14.40 0.62
CA ARG A 128 -15.85 13.14 0.86
C ARG A 128 -16.58 11.99 0.20
N ASP A 129 -15.81 11.08 -0.40
CA ASP A 129 -16.31 9.81 -0.95
C ASP A 129 -16.31 8.71 0.13
N SER A 130 -16.53 7.44 -0.25
CA SER A 130 -16.55 6.32 0.72
C SER A 130 -15.20 6.10 1.40
N GLU A 131 -14.08 6.27 0.68
CA GLU A 131 -12.71 6.14 1.23
C GLU A 131 -12.24 7.44 1.89
N CYS A 132 -13.15 8.37 2.17
CA CYS A 132 -12.91 9.65 2.81
C CYS A 132 -11.96 10.60 2.05
N TRP A 133 -11.63 10.31 0.78
CA TRP A 133 -10.88 11.19 -0.11
C TRP A 133 -11.68 12.47 -0.35
N THR A 134 -10.98 13.52 -0.77
CA THR A 134 -11.60 14.81 -1.17
C THR A 134 -11.16 15.16 -2.59
N PRO A 135 -11.80 16.14 -3.26
CA PRO A 135 -11.33 16.62 -4.57
C PRO A 135 -9.88 17.11 -4.55
N LEU A 136 -9.39 17.56 -3.38
CA LEU A 136 -7.98 17.93 -3.20
C LEU A 136 -7.05 16.71 -3.14
N HIS A 137 -7.46 15.59 -2.53
CA HIS A 137 -6.69 14.34 -2.64
C HIS A 137 -6.58 13.91 -4.10
N ALA A 138 -7.70 13.83 -4.83
CA ALA A 138 -7.72 13.45 -6.23
C ALA A 138 -6.79 14.33 -7.11
N ALA A 139 -6.91 15.66 -7.00
CA ALA A 139 -6.07 16.59 -7.75
C ALA A 139 -4.58 16.52 -7.35
N ALA A 140 -4.27 16.22 -6.09
CA ALA A 140 -2.91 16.12 -5.57
C ALA A 140 -2.21 14.81 -5.99
N THR A 141 -2.91 13.67 -5.93
CA THR A 141 -2.42 12.36 -6.40
C THR A 141 -2.17 12.36 -7.91
N CYS A 142 -3.00 13.05 -8.70
CA CYS A 142 -2.80 13.19 -10.14
C CYS A 142 -1.76 14.26 -10.54
N GLY A 143 -1.22 15.04 -9.58
CA GLY A 143 -0.24 16.10 -9.85
C GLY A 143 -0.81 17.33 -10.56
N HIS A 144 -2.13 17.55 -10.49
CA HIS A 144 -2.83 18.62 -11.21
C HIS A 144 -2.71 19.97 -10.48
N LEU A 145 -1.49 20.52 -10.46
CA LEU A 145 -1.11 21.76 -9.77
C LEU A 145 -2.13 22.92 -9.94
N ARG A 146 -2.71 23.09 -11.13
CA ARG A 146 -3.66 24.19 -11.43
C ARG A 146 -5.08 23.96 -10.85
N LEU A 147 -5.43 22.71 -10.57
CA LEU A 147 -6.60 22.35 -9.78
C LEU A 147 -6.31 22.47 -8.28
N VAL A 148 -5.15 22.02 -7.82
CA VAL A 148 -4.71 22.14 -6.42
C VAL A 148 -4.69 23.61 -5.98
N GLU A 149 -4.08 24.52 -6.75
CA GLU A 149 -4.14 25.97 -6.53
C GLU A 149 -5.59 26.50 -6.42
N LEU A 150 -6.47 26.05 -7.32
CA LEU A 150 -7.88 26.48 -7.38
C LEU A 150 -8.67 26.00 -6.16
N LEU A 151 -8.52 24.73 -5.78
CA LEU A 151 -9.18 24.12 -4.62
C LEU A 151 -8.72 24.80 -3.33
N ILE A 152 -7.40 25.01 -3.16
CA ILE A 152 -6.82 25.73 -2.02
C ILE A 152 -7.38 27.15 -1.92
N ALA A 153 -7.50 27.87 -3.04
CA ALA A 153 -8.09 29.20 -3.11
C ALA A 153 -9.61 29.21 -2.85
N ARG A 154 -10.31 28.11 -3.15
CA ARG A 154 -11.75 27.91 -2.90
C ARG A 154 -12.06 27.33 -1.50
N GLY A 155 -11.06 27.22 -0.62
CA GLY A 155 -11.24 26.81 0.77
C GLY A 155 -11.10 25.31 1.05
N ALA A 156 -10.42 24.57 0.17
CA ALA A 156 -10.10 23.17 0.43
C ALA A 156 -9.32 22.99 1.74
N ASP A 157 -9.64 21.92 2.47
CA ASP A 157 -8.97 21.54 3.70
C ASP A 157 -7.66 20.80 3.41
N LEU A 158 -6.59 21.24 4.08
CA LEU A 158 -5.24 20.67 3.96
C LEU A 158 -4.96 19.60 5.02
N LEU A 159 -5.83 19.49 6.03
CA LEU A 159 -5.77 18.50 7.11
C LEU A 159 -6.84 17.42 6.96
N ALA A 160 -7.56 17.39 5.84
CA ALA A 160 -8.45 16.27 5.51
C ALA A 160 -7.61 14.99 5.38
N VAL A 161 -8.01 13.95 6.10
CA VAL A 161 -7.37 12.63 6.11
C VAL A 161 -8.29 11.62 5.42
N ASN A 162 -7.76 10.76 4.55
CA ASN A 162 -8.51 9.65 3.96
C ASN A 162 -8.54 8.40 4.88
N THR A 163 -9.17 7.30 4.47
CA THR A 163 -9.20 6.05 5.26
C THR A 163 -7.81 5.44 5.51
N ASP A 164 -6.85 5.62 4.61
CA ASP A 164 -5.46 5.13 4.78
C ASP A 164 -4.63 5.95 5.78
N GLY A 165 -5.14 7.07 6.30
CA GLY A 165 -4.39 7.99 7.16
C GLY A 165 -3.56 9.05 6.40
N ASN A 166 -3.67 9.12 5.07
CA ASN A 166 -2.95 10.08 4.24
C ASN A 166 -3.70 11.43 4.16
N MET A 167 -2.93 12.52 4.02
CA MET A 167 -3.44 13.84 3.60
C MET A 167 -3.05 14.10 2.14
N PRO A 168 -3.62 15.11 1.45
CA PRO A 168 -3.35 15.34 0.03
C PRO A 168 -1.87 15.52 -0.32
N TYR A 169 -1.05 16.08 0.59
CA TYR A 169 0.38 16.28 0.35
C TYR A 169 1.20 14.99 0.46
N ASP A 170 0.74 13.97 1.19
CA ASP A 170 1.45 12.68 1.29
C ASP A 170 1.35 11.87 -0.03
N LEU A 171 0.34 12.19 -0.86
CA LEU A 171 0.02 11.49 -2.11
C LEU A 171 0.67 12.12 -3.37
N CYS A 172 1.37 13.24 -3.25
CA CYS A 172 1.98 13.92 -4.40
C CYS A 172 3.24 13.21 -4.92
N GLU A 173 3.19 12.70 -6.16
CA GLU A 173 4.39 12.20 -6.86
C GLU A 173 5.31 13.33 -7.37
N ASP A 174 4.79 14.55 -7.58
CA ASP A 174 5.54 15.65 -8.20
C ASP A 174 5.99 16.75 -7.20
N GLU A 175 7.21 17.27 -7.40
CA GLU A 175 7.79 18.30 -6.52
C GLU A 175 7.05 19.65 -6.53
N GLN A 176 6.27 19.98 -7.58
CA GLN A 176 5.66 21.30 -7.72
C GLN A 176 4.32 21.38 -6.97
N THR A 177 3.48 20.36 -7.11
CA THR A 177 2.23 20.24 -6.33
C THR A 177 2.55 20.04 -4.84
N LEU A 178 3.59 19.26 -4.52
CA LEU A 178 4.07 19.12 -3.14
C LEU A 178 4.56 20.45 -2.54
N ASP A 179 5.42 21.22 -3.23
CA ASP A 179 5.89 22.50 -2.69
C ASP A 179 4.76 23.55 -2.64
N CYS A 180 3.78 23.48 -3.54
CA CYS A 180 2.54 24.26 -3.47
C CYS A 180 1.73 23.95 -2.19
N LEU A 181 1.51 22.66 -1.89
CA LEU A 181 0.81 22.21 -0.69
C LEU A 181 1.59 22.52 0.59
N GLU A 182 2.88 22.17 0.67
CA GLU A 182 3.75 22.51 1.81
C GLU A 182 3.76 24.04 2.08
N THR A 183 3.73 24.86 1.03
CA THR A 183 3.67 26.33 1.14
C THR A 183 2.28 26.83 1.55
N ALA A 184 1.21 26.24 1.03
CA ALA A 184 -0.16 26.53 1.45
C ALA A 184 -0.37 26.19 2.94
N MET A 185 0.12 25.04 3.40
CA MET A 185 0.07 24.63 4.81
C MET A 185 0.84 25.61 5.70
N ALA A 186 2.08 25.95 5.34
CA ALA A 186 2.90 26.90 6.08
C ALA A 186 2.27 28.31 6.14
N SER A 187 1.69 28.79 5.03
CA SER A 187 1.00 30.10 4.98
C SER A 187 -0.31 30.15 5.79
N ARG A 188 -0.98 29.02 5.99
CA ARG A 188 -2.11 28.87 6.92
C ARG A 188 -1.67 28.63 8.38
N GLY A 189 -0.37 28.53 8.65
CA GLY A 189 0.18 28.32 9.99
C GLY A 189 0.03 26.89 10.53
N ILE A 190 -0.19 25.90 9.66
CA ILE A 190 -0.34 24.50 10.05
C ILE A 190 0.99 23.97 10.62
N THR A 191 0.95 23.45 11.85
CA THR A 191 2.11 22.87 12.54
C THR A 191 2.16 21.34 12.38
N GLN A 192 3.31 20.73 12.70
CA GLN A 192 3.42 19.27 12.81
C GLN A 192 2.39 18.72 13.81
N ASP A 193 2.27 19.36 14.97
CA ASP A 193 1.30 19.05 16.03
C ASP A 193 -0.15 19.06 15.50
N SER A 194 -0.46 19.96 14.56
CA SER A 194 -1.78 20.05 13.91
C SER A 194 -2.05 18.87 12.98
N ILE A 195 -1.02 18.41 12.26
CA ILE A 195 -1.08 17.24 11.36
C ILE A 195 -1.26 15.97 12.19
N GLU A 196 -0.49 15.83 13.27
CA GLU A 196 -0.57 14.68 14.19
C GLU A 196 -1.92 14.64 14.93
N GLN A 197 -2.44 15.79 15.38
CA GLN A 197 -3.77 15.88 15.96
C GLN A 197 -4.88 15.49 14.96
N ALA A 198 -4.79 15.93 13.71
CA ALA A 198 -5.77 15.58 12.67
C ALA A 198 -5.75 14.08 12.32
N ARG A 199 -4.56 13.45 12.26
CA ARG A 199 -4.42 11.99 12.06
C ARG A 199 -4.88 11.17 13.26
N ALA A 200 -4.70 11.68 14.49
CA ALA A 200 -5.18 11.01 15.71
C ALA A 200 -6.69 11.17 15.95
N LEU A 201 -7.34 12.15 15.31
CA LEU A 201 -8.74 12.50 15.57
C LEU A 201 -9.74 11.32 15.41
N PRO A 202 -9.62 10.42 14.41
CA PRO A 202 -10.49 9.25 14.30
C PRO A 202 -10.37 8.28 15.50
N GLU A 203 -9.14 7.98 15.96
CA GLU A 203 -8.93 7.15 17.16
C GLU A 203 -9.48 7.83 18.42
N LEU A 204 -9.29 9.16 18.54
CA LEU A 204 -9.80 9.92 19.67
C LEU A 204 -11.34 9.92 19.76
N HIS A 205 -12.04 10.08 18.63
CA HIS A 205 -13.50 9.94 18.60
C HIS A 205 -13.93 8.52 18.97
N MET A 206 -13.28 7.49 18.40
CA MET A 206 -13.59 6.09 18.74
C MET A 206 -13.36 5.79 20.22
N LEU A 207 -12.27 6.31 20.81
CA LEU A 207 -11.99 6.21 22.24
C LEU A 207 -13.08 6.89 23.10
N GLU A 208 -13.60 8.03 22.67
CA GLU A 208 -14.72 8.71 23.34
C GLU A 208 -16.01 7.87 23.26
N ASP A 209 -16.35 7.34 22.08
CA ASP A 209 -17.51 6.45 21.90
C ASP A 209 -17.41 5.18 22.74
N ILE A 210 -16.25 4.52 22.79
CA ILE A 210 -16.04 3.33 23.64
C ILE A 210 -16.18 3.70 25.13
N ARG A 211 -15.63 4.85 25.56
CA ARG A 211 -15.77 5.34 26.95
C ARG A 211 -17.24 5.66 27.28
N ASN A 212 -18.02 6.17 26.33
CA ASN A 212 -19.45 6.44 26.50
C ASN A 212 -20.26 5.14 26.58
N LEU A 213 -19.96 4.14 25.74
CA LEU A 213 -20.56 2.81 25.80
C LEU A 213 -20.27 2.09 27.13
N LEU A 214 -19.03 2.17 27.63
CA LEU A 214 -18.65 1.63 28.94
C LEU A 214 -19.39 2.31 30.09
N GLN A 215 -19.52 3.65 30.08
CA GLN A 215 -20.32 4.38 31.07
C GLN A 215 -21.80 4.01 31.04
N ALA A 216 -22.34 3.70 29.86
CA ALA A 216 -23.71 3.22 29.70
C ALA A 216 -23.90 1.74 30.08
N GLY A 217 -22.83 0.99 30.34
CA GLY A 217 -22.88 -0.46 30.57
C GLY A 217 -23.29 -1.26 29.33
N ALA A 218 -23.04 -0.73 28.13
CA ALA A 218 -23.37 -1.37 26.87
C ALA A 218 -22.41 -2.52 26.55
N ASN A 219 -22.84 -3.47 25.71
CA ASN A 219 -21.97 -4.52 25.20
C ASN A 219 -21.04 -3.96 24.10
N LEU A 220 -19.74 -4.24 24.21
CA LEU A 220 -18.73 -3.85 23.21
C LEU A 220 -18.75 -4.74 21.96
N ASP A 221 -19.23 -5.98 22.08
CA ASP A 221 -19.32 -6.95 20.99
C ASP A 221 -20.59 -6.80 20.13
N VAL A 222 -21.20 -5.61 20.11
CA VAL A 222 -22.34 -5.33 19.21
C VAL A 222 -21.81 -5.21 17.78
N PRO A 223 -22.32 -6.02 16.83
CA PRO A 223 -21.95 -5.90 15.43
C PRO A 223 -22.56 -4.63 14.83
N GLN A 224 -21.70 -3.85 14.18
CA GLN A 224 -22.03 -2.67 13.38
C GLN A 224 -22.26 -3.09 11.92
N ASP A 225 -22.02 -2.17 10.98
CA ASP A 225 -22.04 -2.46 9.55
C ASP A 225 -21.05 -3.59 9.19
N HIS A 226 -21.41 -4.33 8.14
CA HIS A 226 -20.75 -5.57 7.71
C HIS A 226 -20.58 -6.66 8.79
N GLY A 227 -21.21 -6.51 9.97
CA GLY A 227 -21.07 -7.44 11.10
C GLY A 227 -19.85 -7.16 11.98
N ALA A 228 -19.11 -6.09 11.71
CA ALA A 228 -17.88 -5.73 12.42
C ALA A 228 -18.15 -5.36 13.88
N THR A 229 -17.38 -5.89 14.82
CA THR A 229 -17.33 -5.30 16.18
C THR A 229 -16.37 -4.12 16.22
N LEU A 230 -16.44 -3.28 17.25
CA LEU A 230 -15.48 -2.20 17.49
C LEU A 230 -14.03 -2.68 17.39
N LEU A 231 -13.73 -3.90 17.87
CA LEU A 231 -12.38 -4.46 17.82
C LEU A 231 -11.91 -4.78 16.39
N HIS A 232 -12.81 -5.06 15.43
CA HIS A 232 -12.46 -5.21 14.01
C HIS A 232 -12.06 -3.87 13.38
N ILE A 233 -12.79 -2.80 13.70
CA ILE A 233 -12.55 -1.45 13.15
C ILE A 233 -11.22 -0.90 13.69
N ALA A 234 -10.98 -1.02 15.00
CA ALA A 234 -9.68 -0.69 15.58
C ALA A 234 -8.54 -1.53 14.98
N ALA A 235 -8.78 -2.83 14.75
CA ALA A 235 -7.82 -3.73 14.13
C ALA A 235 -7.47 -3.38 12.67
N ALA A 236 -8.43 -2.91 11.86
CA ALA A 236 -8.16 -2.46 10.49
C ALA A 236 -7.37 -1.13 10.47
N ASN A 237 -7.82 -0.16 11.26
CA ASN A 237 -7.27 1.21 11.26
C ASN A 237 -5.94 1.35 12.05
N GLY A 238 -5.53 0.34 12.82
CA GLY A 238 -4.30 0.38 13.61
C GLY A 238 -4.43 1.11 14.95
N PHE A 239 -5.65 1.41 15.38
CA PHE A 239 -5.97 2.15 16.60
C PHE A 239 -5.59 1.36 17.85
N SER A 240 -4.35 1.58 18.30
CA SER A 240 -3.67 0.77 19.32
C SER A 240 -4.23 1.02 20.72
N GLU A 241 -4.61 2.25 21.04
CA GLU A 241 -5.19 2.61 22.34
C GLU A 241 -6.66 2.17 22.40
N ALA A 242 -7.41 2.33 21.31
CA ALA A 242 -8.79 1.84 21.21
C ALA A 242 -8.85 0.31 21.35
N ALA A 243 -7.96 -0.42 20.65
CA ALA A 243 -7.87 -1.87 20.75
C ALA A 243 -7.49 -2.34 22.17
N ALA A 244 -6.49 -1.72 22.81
CA ALA A 244 -6.09 -2.05 24.18
C ALA A 244 -7.25 -1.84 25.18
N LEU A 245 -7.93 -0.70 25.11
CA LEU A 245 -9.04 -0.36 26.01
C LEU A 245 -10.23 -1.32 25.84
N LEU A 246 -10.53 -1.78 24.62
CA LEU A 246 -11.54 -2.82 24.36
C LEU A 246 -11.14 -4.18 24.98
N LEU A 247 -9.87 -4.56 24.84
CA LEU A 247 -9.34 -5.85 25.32
C LEU A 247 -9.27 -5.93 26.85
N ASP A 248 -8.91 -4.82 27.52
CA ASP A 248 -8.96 -4.71 29.00
C ASP A 248 -10.39 -4.91 29.55
N HIS A 249 -11.40 -4.53 28.76
CA HIS A 249 -12.83 -4.72 29.07
C HIS A 249 -13.41 -6.02 28.48
N GLN A 250 -12.56 -6.97 28.11
CA GLN A 250 -12.92 -8.34 27.67
C GLN A 250 -13.73 -8.42 26.37
N ALA A 251 -13.54 -7.48 25.44
CA ALA A 251 -14.10 -7.58 24.08
C ALA A 251 -13.63 -8.87 23.36
N SER A 252 -14.51 -9.45 22.54
CA SER A 252 -14.32 -10.78 21.97
C SER A 252 -13.32 -10.81 20.81
N LEU A 253 -12.16 -11.40 21.10
CA LEU A 253 -11.11 -11.75 20.12
C LEU A 253 -11.58 -12.72 19.02
N SER A 254 -12.67 -13.45 19.24
CA SER A 254 -13.23 -14.45 18.30
C SER A 254 -14.64 -14.09 17.83
N ALA A 255 -15.02 -12.81 17.92
CA ALA A 255 -16.18 -12.31 17.17
C ALA A 255 -15.90 -12.43 15.66
N LYS A 256 -16.93 -12.68 14.87
CA LYS A 256 -16.83 -12.83 13.42
C LYS A 256 -17.78 -11.91 12.67
N ASP A 257 -17.27 -11.26 11.63
CA ASP A 257 -18.05 -10.45 10.70
C ASP A 257 -18.79 -11.29 9.64
N ARG A 258 -19.35 -10.64 8.61
CA ARG A 258 -20.07 -11.31 7.51
C ARG A 258 -19.20 -12.22 6.63
N ASP A 259 -17.90 -11.96 6.53
CA ASP A 259 -16.94 -12.79 5.79
C ASP A 259 -16.27 -13.86 6.68
N GLY A 260 -16.65 -13.89 7.97
CA GLY A 260 -16.13 -14.81 8.97
C GLY A 260 -14.73 -14.44 9.47
N TRP A 261 -14.24 -13.24 9.14
CA TRP A 261 -12.98 -12.71 9.64
C TRP A 261 -13.10 -12.44 11.14
N GLU A 262 -12.00 -12.60 11.87
CA GLU A 262 -11.84 -12.14 13.25
C GLU A 262 -11.00 -10.84 13.25
N PRO A 263 -10.91 -10.08 14.35
CA PRO A 263 -10.09 -8.87 14.41
C PRO A 263 -8.62 -9.10 13.99
N LEU A 264 -8.08 -10.30 14.22
CA LEU A 264 -6.73 -10.67 13.78
C LEU A 264 -6.60 -10.80 12.26
N HIS A 265 -7.66 -11.20 11.53
CA HIS A 265 -7.66 -11.16 10.05
C HIS A 265 -7.62 -9.72 9.54
N ALA A 266 -8.41 -8.82 10.13
CA ALA A 266 -8.41 -7.40 9.79
C ALA A 266 -7.03 -6.75 10.01
N ALA A 267 -6.44 -6.91 11.21
CA ALA A 267 -5.10 -6.40 11.50
C ALA A 267 -4.00 -7.01 10.60
N ALA A 268 -4.17 -8.27 10.19
CA ALA A 268 -3.21 -8.95 9.30
C ALA A 268 -3.33 -8.49 7.84
N TYR A 269 -4.55 -8.22 7.37
CA TYR A 269 -4.81 -7.73 6.01
C TYR A 269 -4.31 -6.29 5.81
N TRP A 270 -4.65 -5.39 6.75
CA TRP A 270 -4.35 -3.95 6.70
C TRP A 270 -2.95 -3.57 7.25
N GLY A 271 -2.00 -4.51 7.34
CA GLY A 271 -0.60 -4.20 7.67
C GLY A 271 -0.30 -3.88 9.14
N GLN A 272 -1.26 -4.06 10.07
CA GLN A 272 -1.19 -3.50 11.43
C GLN A 272 -0.36 -4.34 12.41
N VAL A 273 0.97 -4.38 12.20
CA VAL A 273 1.96 -5.16 12.98
C VAL A 273 1.76 -5.06 14.49
N ARG A 274 1.54 -3.84 15.03
CA ARG A 274 1.35 -3.60 16.48
C ARG A 274 0.09 -4.28 17.04
N LEU A 275 -1.01 -4.25 16.29
CA LEU A 275 -2.26 -4.85 16.74
C LEU A 275 -2.24 -6.37 16.54
N VAL A 276 -1.51 -6.88 15.54
CA VAL A 276 -1.19 -8.31 15.43
C VAL A 276 -0.42 -8.80 16.68
N GLU A 277 0.57 -8.05 17.18
CA GLU A 277 1.24 -8.39 18.45
C GLU A 277 0.29 -8.33 19.65
N LEU A 278 -0.52 -7.27 19.78
CA LEU A 278 -1.45 -7.06 20.89
C LEU A 278 -2.54 -8.13 20.97
N LEU A 279 -3.24 -8.40 19.85
CA LEU A 279 -4.31 -9.39 19.77
C LEU A 279 -3.79 -10.80 20.09
N VAL A 280 -2.59 -11.16 19.62
CA VAL A 280 -1.97 -12.45 19.91
C VAL A 280 -1.47 -12.53 21.36
N ALA A 281 -1.02 -11.43 21.96
CA ALA A 281 -0.67 -11.37 23.38
C ALA A 281 -1.89 -11.59 24.30
N HIS A 282 -3.06 -11.06 23.91
CA HIS A 282 -4.34 -11.32 24.61
C HIS A 282 -4.98 -12.67 24.25
N GLY A 283 -4.46 -13.39 23.25
CA GLY A 283 -4.79 -14.80 22.99
C GLY A 283 -5.57 -15.12 21.72
N ALA A 284 -5.57 -14.24 20.71
CA ALA A 284 -6.18 -14.51 19.39
C ALA A 284 -5.60 -15.78 18.72
N ASP A 285 -6.42 -16.52 17.97
CA ASP A 285 -5.97 -17.74 17.29
C ASP A 285 -5.31 -17.46 15.93
N LEU A 286 -4.01 -17.74 15.85
CA LEU A 286 -3.18 -17.67 14.64
C LEU A 286 -3.54 -18.71 13.54
N ASN A 287 -4.60 -19.50 13.76
CA ASN A 287 -5.07 -20.55 12.85
C ASN A 287 -6.60 -20.52 12.65
N SER A 288 -7.30 -19.51 13.17
CA SER A 288 -8.72 -19.34 12.88
C SER A 288 -8.94 -19.06 11.39
N LYS A 289 -10.16 -19.28 10.92
CA LYS A 289 -10.49 -19.27 9.49
C LYS A 289 -11.67 -18.38 9.14
N SER A 290 -11.57 -17.72 7.98
CA SER A 290 -12.66 -17.02 7.30
C SER A 290 -13.67 -18.02 6.71
N LEU A 291 -14.80 -17.53 6.18
CA LEU A 291 -15.72 -18.34 5.37
C LEU A 291 -15.08 -18.93 4.10
N MET A 292 -13.94 -18.40 3.69
CA MET A 292 -13.17 -18.84 2.53
C MET A 292 -12.09 -19.88 2.86
N ASP A 293 -12.03 -20.36 4.12
CA ASP A 293 -11.03 -21.30 4.66
C ASP A 293 -9.61 -20.71 4.87
N GLU A 294 -9.48 -19.38 4.78
CA GLU A 294 -8.22 -18.61 4.87
C GLU A 294 -7.89 -18.21 6.32
N THR A 295 -6.61 -18.29 6.70
CA THR A 295 -6.10 -17.83 8.02
C THR A 295 -5.57 -16.39 7.95
N PRO A 296 -5.32 -15.72 9.10
CA PRO A 296 -4.69 -14.39 9.11
C PRO A 296 -3.35 -14.32 8.35
N LEU A 297 -2.63 -15.45 8.26
CA LEU A 297 -1.38 -15.54 7.50
C LEU A 297 -1.59 -15.63 5.98
N ASP A 298 -2.74 -16.16 5.53
CA ASP A 298 -3.07 -16.32 4.11
C ASP A 298 -3.63 -15.00 3.52
N VAL A 299 -4.34 -14.21 4.32
CA VAL A 299 -4.89 -12.90 3.91
C VAL A 299 -3.88 -11.76 4.00
N CYS A 300 -2.79 -11.89 4.78
CA CYS A 300 -1.82 -10.80 4.92
C CYS A 300 -1.08 -10.52 3.61
N GLY A 301 -1.12 -9.26 3.14
CA GLY A 301 -0.35 -8.82 1.96
C GLY A 301 1.09 -8.45 2.30
N ASP A 302 1.30 -7.81 3.44
CA ASP A 302 2.56 -7.22 3.88
C ASP A 302 3.60 -8.26 4.38
N GLU A 303 4.87 -8.11 3.98
CA GLU A 303 5.97 -9.01 4.37
C GLU A 303 6.38 -8.87 5.85
N GLU A 304 6.29 -7.68 6.44
CA GLU A 304 6.61 -7.45 7.87
C GLU A 304 5.54 -8.11 8.75
N VAL A 305 4.26 -7.93 8.42
CA VAL A 305 3.17 -8.65 9.09
C VAL A 305 3.31 -10.16 8.89
N ARG A 306 3.62 -10.64 7.68
CA ARG A 306 3.81 -12.07 7.40
C ARG A 306 4.96 -12.66 8.23
N ALA A 307 6.09 -11.95 8.30
CA ALA A 307 7.21 -12.32 9.14
C ALA A 307 6.84 -12.32 10.64
N LYS A 308 6.08 -11.32 11.10
CA LYS A 308 5.57 -11.21 12.47
C LYS A 308 4.65 -12.37 12.85
N LEU A 309 3.65 -12.68 12.02
CA LEU A 309 2.72 -13.80 12.20
C LEU A 309 3.47 -15.14 12.22
N LEU A 310 4.43 -15.34 11.33
CA LEU A 310 5.30 -16.53 11.35
C LEU A 310 6.14 -16.61 12.64
N GLU A 311 6.72 -15.50 13.11
CA GLU A 311 7.48 -15.47 14.36
C GLU A 311 6.60 -15.85 15.57
N LEU A 312 5.41 -15.24 15.66
CA LEU A 312 4.43 -15.50 16.72
C LEU A 312 3.90 -16.94 16.67
N LYS A 313 3.65 -17.49 15.48
CA LYS A 313 3.23 -18.89 15.27
C LYS A 313 4.31 -19.87 15.71
N HIS A 314 5.57 -19.65 15.33
CA HIS A 314 6.68 -20.48 15.79
C HIS A 314 6.89 -20.42 17.32
N LYS A 315 6.70 -19.24 17.94
CA LYS A 315 6.71 -19.06 19.40
C LYS A 315 5.57 -19.84 20.06
N HIS A 316 4.34 -19.71 19.57
CA HIS A 316 3.17 -20.42 20.08
C HIS A 316 3.35 -21.95 19.99
N ASP A 317 3.79 -22.46 18.83
CA ASP A 317 4.10 -23.88 18.66
C ASP A 317 5.24 -24.36 19.56
N ALA A 318 6.26 -23.53 19.81
CA ALA A 318 7.33 -23.86 20.75
C ALA A 318 6.80 -23.97 22.20
N LEU A 319 5.92 -23.06 22.62
CA LEU A 319 5.25 -23.09 23.92
C LEU A 319 4.34 -24.31 24.07
N LEU A 320 3.48 -24.62 23.09
CA LEU A 320 2.66 -25.83 23.08
C LEU A 320 3.50 -27.11 23.17
N ARG A 321 4.60 -27.20 22.40
CA ARG A 321 5.55 -28.33 22.46
C ARG A 321 6.26 -28.41 23.82
N ALA A 322 6.58 -27.28 24.46
CA ALA A 322 7.17 -27.24 25.79
C ALA A 322 6.16 -27.70 26.88
N GLN A 323 4.93 -27.20 26.86
CA GLN A 323 3.87 -27.63 27.78
C GLN A 323 3.52 -29.12 27.61
N GLY A 324 3.46 -29.60 26.36
CA GLY A 324 3.28 -31.02 26.04
C GLY A 324 4.41 -31.90 26.61
N ARG A 325 5.67 -31.44 26.50
CA ARG A 325 6.83 -32.11 27.13
C ARG A 325 6.68 -32.13 28.66
N GLN A 326 6.35 -31.02 29.29
CA GLN A 326 6.16 -30.94 30.75
C GLN A 326 5.03 -31.87 31.23
N ARG A 327 3.85 -31.84 30.58
CA ARG A 327 2.76 -32.81 30.83
C ARG A 327 3.24 -34.26 30.67
N SER A 328 4.07 -34.57 29.68
CA SER A 328 4.65 -35.92 29.48
C SER A 328 5.68 -36.34 30.54
N LEU A 329 6.34 -35.38 31.20
CA LEU A 329 7.31 -35.62 32.27
C LEU A 329 6.60 -35.80 33.61
N LEU A 330 5.63 -34.93 33.93
CA LEU A 330 4.75 -35.08 35.09
C LEU A 330 3.98 -36.41 35.03
N ARG A 331 3.40 -36.75 33.89
CA ARG A 331 2.69 -38.03 33.68
C ARG A 331 3.61 -39.25 33.72
N ARG A 332 4.92 -39.09 33.48
CA ARG A 332 5.94 -40.14 33.72
C ARG A 332 6.33 -40.28 35.20
N ARG A 333 6.41 -39.17 35.94
CA ARG A 333 6.65 -39.17 37.40
C ARG A 333 5.47 -39.79 38.18
N THR A 334 4.22 -39.57 37.77
CA THR A 334 3.06 -40.20 38.44
C THR A 334 2.88 -41.67 38.09
N SER A 335 3.16 -42.09 36.84
CA SER A 335 3.08 -43.50 36.43
C SER A 335 4.22 -44.37 36.97
N SER A 336 5.39 -43.80 37.32
CA SER A 336 6.48 -44.55 37.94
C SER A 336 6.23 -44.99 39.39
N ALA A 337 5.21 -44.46 40.06
CA ALA A 337 4.82 -44.92 41.40
C ALA A 337 4.07 -46.26 41.40
N GLY A 338 3.64 -46.75 40.22
CA GLY A 338 2.64 -47.81 40.08
C GLY A 338 3.12 -49.12 39.44
N SER A 339 4.42 -49.44 39.42
CA SER A 339 4.87 -50.77 38.95
C SER A 339 6.16 -51.29 39.61
N ARG A 340 6.10 -52.53 40.11
CA ARG A 340 7.24 -53.26 40.70
C ARG A 340 8.11 -53.85 39.58
N GLY A 341 9.35 -53.38 39.42
CA GLY A 341 10.26 -53.95 38.41
C GLY A 341 11.71 -53.44 38.46
N LYS A 342 12.49 -53.84 39.45
CA LYS A 342 13.95 -53.58 39.47
C LYS A 342 14.66 -54.41 38.38
N VAL A 343 15.00 -53.79 37.25
CA VAL A 343 15.94 -54.36 36.26
C VAL A 343 17.09 -53.38 36.03
N VAL A 344 18.09 -53.44 36.91
CA VAL A 344 19.34 -52.67 36.75
C VAL A 344 20.19 -53.33 35.69
N ARG A 345 20.23 -52.77 34.48
CA ARG A 345 21.21 -53.17 33.46
C ARG A 345 22.61 -52.80 33.96
N ARG A 346 23.48 -53.80 34.14
CA ARG A 346 24.87 -53.60 34.55
C ARG A 346 25.68 -52.99 33.39
N VAL A 347 25.90 -51.67 33.45
CA VAL A 347 26.94 -50.99 32.66
C VAL A 347 28.30 -51.62 32.98
N SER A 348 29.16 -51.80 31.98
CA SER A 348 30.47 -52.43 32.16
C SER A 348 31.38 -51.58 33.07
N LEU A 349 32.22 -52.24 33.86
CA LEU A 349 33.14 -51.55 34.78
C LEU A 349 34.15 -50.65 34.04
N THR A 350 34.49 -51.01 32.79
CA THR A 350 35.33 -50.21 31.89
C THR A 350 34.68 -48.90 31.44
N GLN A 351 33.36 -48.86 31.22
CA GLN A 351 32.66 -47.59 30.93
C GLN A 351 32.65 -46.68 32.16
N ARG A 352 32.47 -47.22 33.37
CA ARG A 352 32.48 -46.43 34.61
C ARG A 352 33.87 -45.83 34.91
N THR A 353 34.95 -46.59 34.73
CA THR A 353 36.32 -46.06 34.90
C THR A 353 36.77 -45.14 33.76
N SER A 354 36.09 -45.14 32.61
CA SER A 354 36.31 -44.17 31.54
C SER A 354 35.71 -42.80 31.88
N LEU A 355 34.50 -42.76 32.45
CA LEU A 355 33.83 -41.51 32.86
C LEU A 355 34.61 -40.77 33.95
N TYR A 356 34.90 -41.40 35.09
CA TYR A 356 35.67 -40.74 36.16
C TYR A 356 37.04 -40.23 35.71
N ARG A 357 37.72 -40.95 34.81
CA ARG A 357 39.02 -40.52 34.28
C ARG A 357 38.92 -39.32 33.32
N ARG A 358 37.75 -39.12 32.70
CA ARG A 358 37.44 -37.96 31.87
C ARG A 358 36.97 -36.77 32.70
N GLU A 359 36.16 -37.00 33.73
CA GLU A 359 35.71 -35.98 34.68
C GLU A 359 36.91 -35.38 35.42
N HIS A 360 37.78 -36.20 36.03
CA HIS A 360 39.02 -35.71 36.67
C HIS A 360 39.99 -35.01 35.70
N ALA A 361 40.01 -35.39 34.42
CA ALA A 361 40.80 -34.69 33.41
C ALA A 361 40.23 -33.30 33.07
N GLN A 362 38.90 -33.15 33.10
CA GLN A 362 38.24 -31.85 32.91
C GLN A 362 38.36 -30.97 34.16
N GLU A 363 38.22 -31.54 35.36
CA GLU A 363 38.49 -30.84 36.63
C GLU A 363 39.93 -30.31 36.69
N ALA A 364 40.93 -31.14 36.34
CA ALA A 364 42.34 -30.74 36.33
C ALA A 364 42.64 -29.58 35.36
N ILE A 365 41.89 -29.45 34.26
CA ILE A 365 42.02 -28.31 33.32
C ILE A 365 41.43 -27.02 33.92
N VAL A 366 40.38 -27.12 34.74
CA VAL A 366 39.79 -25.97 35.43
C VAL A 366 40.70 -25.48 36.55
N TRP A 367 41.26 -26.39 37.37
CA TRP A 367 42.16 -26.06 38.47
C TRP A 367 43.57 -25.60 38.05
N GLN A 368 43.89 -25.60 36.74
CA GLN A 368 45.17 -25.10 36.20
C GLN A 368 45.08 -23.67 35.64
N GLN A 369 43.91 -23.04 35.64
CA GLN A 369 43.76 -21.64 35.22
C GLN A 369 43.91 -20.71 36.43
N PRO A 370 44.79 -19.68 36.37
CA PRO A 370 44.81 -18.62 37.38
C PRO A 370 43.47 -17.86 37.37
N PRO A 371 42.98 -17.39 38.54
CA PRO A 371 41.76 -16.59 38.58
C PRO A 371 41.98 -15.23 37.88
N PRO A 372 40.98 -14.70 37.14
CA PRO A 372 41.03 -13.34 36.63
C PRO A 372 41.01 -12.35 37.79
N ALA A 373 41.95 -11.40 37.81
CA ALA A 373 42.06 -10.41 38.88
C ALA A 373 41.22 -9.17 38.57
N SER A 374 40.15 -8.97 39.34
CA SER A 374 39.42 -7.70 39.46
C SER A 374 39.10 -7.50 40.96
N PRO A 375 39.60 -6.42 41.61
CA PRO A 375 39.42 -6.24 43.05
C PRO A 375 38.02 -5.71 43.40
N GLU A 376 37.38 -6.37 44.36
CA GLU A 376 36.25 -5.85 45.13
C GLU A 376 36.76 -4.81 46.17
N PRO A 377 35.91 -3.89 46.66
CA PRO A 377 36.28 -2.92 47.70
C PRO A 377 36.39 -3.56 49.10
N SER A 378 37.07 -2.88 50.02
CA SER A 378 37.17 -3.24 51.43
C SER A 378 36.75 -2.08 52.33
N GLU A 379 35.80 -2.33 53.22
CA GLU A 379 35.43 -1.43 54.32
C GLU A 379 36.30 -1.73 55.56
N GLU A 380 36.84 -0.70 56.23
CA GLU A 380 36.97 -0.57 57.70
C GLU A 380 37.75 0.71 58.09
N ASP A 381 36.98 1.76 58.42
CA ASP A 381 37.16 2.77 59.49
C ASP A 381 38.39 3.71 59.70
N GLU A 382 38.00 4.89 60.24
CA GLU A 382 38.72 5.94 61.02
C GLU A 382 39.75 6.91 60.37
N ASP A 383 39.34 8.19 60.33
CA ASP A 383 40.08 9.46 60.51
C ASP A 383 41.50 9.66 59.91
N CYS A 384 41.60 10.53 58.88
CA CYS A 384 42.10 11.91 59.06
C CYS A 384 42.05 12.83 57.81
N GLN A 385 41.42 13.99 58.00
CA GLN A 385 41.78 15.36 57.54
C GLN A 385 42.67 15.64 56.29
N THR A 386 42.13 16.54 55.45
CA THR A 386 42.77 17.68 54.72
C THR A 386 43.68 17.50 53.49
N ASP A 387 43.21 18.13 52.40
CA ASP A 387 43.92 19.02 51.45
C ASP A 387 44.84 18.52 50.30
N ALA A 388 44.82 19.38 49.26
CA ALA A 388 45.88 19.71 48.28
C ALA A 388 46.29 18.74 47.13
N GLU A 389 45.76 19.07 45.94
CA GLU A 389 46.52 19.48 44.72
C GLU A 389 47.43 18.53 43.88
N LEU A 390 47.41 18.82 42.55
CA LEU A 390 48.46 18.65 41.50
C LEU A 390 48.66 17.33 40.69
N GLN A 391 48.44 17.51 39.38
CA GLN A 391 49.08 17.01 38.12
C GLN A 391 50.54 16.46 38.14
N PRO A 392 51.09 15.87 37.03
CA PRO A 392 50.52 15.07 35.91
C PRO A 392 51.44 13.88 35.42
N LEU A 393 51.29 13.45 34.15
CA LEU A 393 52.03 12.40 33.38
C LEU A 393 53.55 12.65 33.19
N PRO A 394 54.35 11.59 32.93
CA PRO A 394 54.81 11.17 31.56
C PRO A 394 54.72 9.62 31.34
N LEU A 395 55.16 8.94 30.26
CA LEU A 395 55.33 9.04 28.78
C LEU A 395 56.29 7.89 28.33
N GLU A 396 56.54 7.72 27.02
CA GLU A 396 57.57 6.85 26.36
C GLU A 396 57.25 5.31 26.30
N GLU A 397 57.01 4.67 25.13
CA GLU A 397 57.91 4.14 24.04
C GLU A 397 58.22 2.62 24.22
N GLU A 398 58.42 1.73 23.22
CA GLU A 398 58.44 1.78 21.73
C GLU A 398 57.96 0.42 21.08
N ASP A 399 58.19 0.19 19.77
CA ASP A 399 57.62 -0.84 18.83
C ASP A 399 58.55 -2.12 18.66
N PRO A 400 58.49 -3.06 17.66
CA PRO A 400 57.47 -3.49 16.66
C PRO A 400 57.38 -5.04 16.33
N GLU A 401 56.60 -5.39 15.27
CA GLU A 401 56.61 -6.61 14.38
C GLU A 401 56.29 -8.03 14.95
N GLU A 402 55.81 -9.06 14.20
CA GLU A 402 56.08 -9.47 12.79
C GLU A 402 54.95 -10.37 12.13
N ALA A 403 54.97 -10.48 10.79
CA ALA A 403 54.52 -11.60 9.91
C ALA A 403 53.02 -12.04 9.70
N ARG A 404 52.69 -12.33 8.43
CA ARG A 404 51.54 -13.14 7.91
C ARG A 404 52.08 -14.24 6.97
N PRO A 405 51.29 -15.25 6.49
CA PRO A 405 50.71 -15.13 5.12
C PRO A 405 49.42 -15.96 4.80
N HIS A 406 48.78 -15.60 3.66
CA HIS A 406 48.01 -16.35 2.60
C HIS A 406 47.44 -17.80 2.81
N ASN A 407 46.47 -18.34 2.02
CA ASN A 407 45.94 -18.03 0.67
C ASN A 407 44.55 -18.68 0.35
N GLY A 408 43.92 -18.36 -0.79
CA GLY A 408 42.95 -19.27 -1.50
C GLY A 408 41.69 -18.65 -2.16
N ARG A 409 41.31 -19.08 -3.39
CA ARG A 409 40.15 -18.55 -4.18
C ARG A 409 39.68 -19.52 -5.31
N VAL A 410 38.50 -19.25 -5.92
CA VAL A 410 37.94 -19.79 -7.22
C VAL A 410 37.20 -21.15 -7.10
N GLY A 411 36.07 -21.45 -7.77
CA GLY A 411 35.17 -20.68 -8.66
C GLY A 411 34.02 -21.54 -9.26
N GLY A 412 33.05 -20.92 -9.96
CA GLY A 412 31.95 -21.59 -10.73
C GLY A 412 32.12 -21.37 -12.25
N PRO A 413 31.07 -21.14 -13.09
CA PRO A 413 29.60 -21.28 -12.95
C PRO A 413 29.08 -22.28 -14.04
N PRO A 414 28.15 -21.99 -15.01
CA PRO A 414 26.79 -21.40 -15.04
C PRO A 414 25.71 -22.35 -15.66
N GLY A 415 24.45 -21.91 -15.92
CA GLY A 415 23.60 -22.65 -16.91
C GLY A 415 22.09 -22.39 -17.17
N ARG A 416 21.62 -21.16 -17.48
CA ARG A 416 20.37 -20.85 -18.25
C ARG A 416 19.00 -21.26 -17.61
N HIS A 417 17.81 -20.71 -17.87
CA HIS A 417 17.18 -19.60 -18.64
C HIS A 417 15.71 -19.48 -18.09
N LEU A 418 14.87 -18.43 -18.22
CA LEU A 418 14.92 -17.04 -18.74
C LEU A 418 13.67 -16.23 -18.24
N TYR A 419 13.79 -14.90 -18.12
CA TYR A 419 12.75 -13.84 -18.22
C TYR A 419 11.46 -13.85 -17.36
N SER A 420 11.35 -12.87 -16.46
CA SER A 420 10.14 -12.04 -16.25
C SER A 420 10.56 -10.61 -15.87
N LYS A 421 9.67 -9.61 -15.99
CA LYS A 421 9.94 -8.19 -15.69
C LYS A 421 8.92 -7.61 -14.71
N ARG A 422 9.40 -7.06 -13.59
CA ARG A 422 8.83 -5.87 -12.94
C ARG A 422 9.96 -5.09 -12.25
N LEU A 423 9.73 -3.84 -11.87
CA LEU A 423 10.77 -2.88 -11.51
C LEU A 423 11.01 -2.84 -9.99
N ASP A 424 11.98 -3.59 -9.51
CA ASP A 424 12.64 -3.27 -8.24
C ASP A 424 13.47 -2.00 -8.40
N ARG A 425 13.41 -1.09 -7.43
CA ARG A 425 14.29 0.10 -7.37
C ARG A 425 14.91 0.29 -5.99
N SER A 426 15.47 -0.79 -5.46
CA SER A 426 16.34 -0.76 -4.28
C SER A 426 17.60 0.07 -4.56
N VAL A 427 17.78 1.15 -3.79
CA VAL A 427 18.93 2.06 -3.93
C VAL A 427 20.14 1.45 -3.21
N SER A 428 21.11 0.96 -3.97
CA SER A 428 22.35 0.40 -3.45
C SER A 428 23.43 1.47 -3.25
N TYR A 429 23.58 1.94 -2.01
CA TYR A 429 24.74 2.74 -1.62
C TYR A 429 26.01 1.88 -1.62
N GLN A 430 27.05 2.36 -2.32
CA GLN A 430 28.37 1.74 -2.32
C GLN A 430 29.12 2.12 -1.05
N LEU A 431 29.61 1.11 -0.31
CA LEU A 431 30.45 1.33 0.87
C LEU A 431 31.89 1.64 0.48
N SER A 432 32.41 2.72 1.04
CA SER A 432 33.84 3.09 1.08
C SER A 432 34.24 3.35 2.55
N PRO A 433 35.54 3.31 2.91
CA PRO A 433 35.95 2.90 4.25
C PRO A 433 35.69 3.88 5.41
N LEU A 434 35.75 3.34 6.63
CA LEU A 434 35.65 4.05 7.90
C LEU A 434 36.69 5.17 8.04
N GLU A 435 36.23 6.33 8.53
CA GLU A 435 36.99 7.17 9.45
C GLU A 435 36.32 7.10 10.84
N SER A 436 37.08 7.37 11.91
CA SER A 436 36.67 7.09 13.29
C SER A 436 35.96 8.27 13.97
N ALA A 437 34.81 7.98 14.61
CA ALA A 437 34.07 8.92 15.44
C ALA A 437 33.61 8.25 16.77
N SER A 438 33.34 9.05 17.79
CA SER A 438 33.23 8.61 19.20
C SER A 438 31.83 8.08 19.62
N PRO A 439 31.72 7.36 20.75
CA PRO A 439 30.51 6.60 21.11
C PRO A 439 29.23 7.41 21.37
N ASP A 440 29.33 8.68 21.76
CA ASP A 440 28.17 9.51 22.16
C ASP A 440 27.20 9.88 21.02
N ALA A 441 27.57 9.61 19.76
CA ALA A 441 26.74 9.94 18.60
C ALA A 441 25.45 9.10 18.50
N LEU A 442 25.40 7.90 19.10
CA LEU A 442 24.36 6.90 18.80
C LEU A 442 22.97 7.17 19.40
N VAL A 443 22.86 8.06 20.39
CA VAL A 443 21.62 8.20 21.21
C VAL A 443 20.66 9.29 20.69
N ARG A 444 21.05 10.10 19.69
CA ARG A 444 20.19 11.17 19.12
C ARG A 444 19.60 10.84 17.74
N ALA A 445 19.85 9.65 17.21
CA ALA A 445 19.50 9.25 15.84
C ALA A 445 18.02 8.85 15.63
N LYS A 446 17.06 9.58 16.23
CA LYS A 446 15.61 9.45 15.93
C LYS A 446 14.74 10.66 16.35
N ALA A 447 15.29 11.87 16.30
CA ALA A 447 14.46 13.07 16.29
C ALA A 447 13.86 13.29 14.90
N HIS A 448 12.56 13.56 14.81
CA HIS A 448 11.91 13.90 13.53
C HIS A 448 12.42 15.26 13.06
N HIS A 449 12.95 15.34 11.83
CA HIS A 449 13.38 16.61 11.25
C HIS A 449 12.16 17.50 11.01
N THR A 450 12.16 18.69 11.61
CA THR A 450 11.12 19.70 11.35
C THR A 450 11.03 20.05 9.86
N LEU A 451 9.87 20.47 9.37
CA LEU A 451 9.72 20.92 7.97
C LEU A 451 10.73 22.02 7.59
N ALA A 452 11.07 22.92 8.53
CA ALA A 452 12.11 23.93 8.33
C ALA A 452 13.51 23.30 8.15
N GLU A 453 13.79 22.17 8.80
CA GLU A 453 15.05 21.45 8.68
C GLU A 453 15.14 20.60 7.42
N LEU A 454 14.05 19.92 7.04
CA LEU A 454 13.93 19.25 5.73
C LEU A 454 14.06 20.26 4.59
N LYS A 455 13.44 21.45 4.67
CA LYS A 455 13.63 22.51 3.67
C LYS A 455 15.07 23.05 3.66
N ARG A 456 15.74 23.19 4.82
CA ARG A 456 17.18 23.53 4.87
C ARG A 456 18.07 22.45 4.23
N GLN A 457 17.82 21.17 4.51
CA GLN A 457 18.55 20.04 3.91
C GLN A 457 18.35 19.99 2.38
N ARG A 458 17.10 20.03 1.91
CA ARG A 458 16.76 20.08 0.47
C ARG A 458 17.39 21.30 -0.23
N ALA A 459 17.41 22.48 0.42
CA ALA A 459 18.06 23.67 -0.11
C ALA A 459 19.60 23.55 -0.17
N ALA A 460 20.24 22.95 0.85
CA ALA A 460 21.67 22.68 0.83
C ALA A 460 22.06 21.70 -0.30
N SER A 461 21.27 20.65 -0.53
CA SER A 461 21.46 19.73 -1.65
C SER A 461 21.31 20.42 -3.01
N LYS A 462 20.40 21.40 -3.15
CA LYS A 462 20.26 22.21 -4.38
C LYS A 462 21.49 23.09 -4.66
N LEU A 463 22.26 23.48 -3.63
CA LEU A 463 23.51 24.25 -3.78
C LEU A 463 24.76 23.40 -4.11
N GLN A 464 24.71 22.08 -3.89
CA GLN A 464 25.85 21.17 -4.13
C GLN A 464 25.85 20.53 -5.52
N ARG A 465 24.87 20.84 -6.38
CA ARG A 465 24.75 20.28 -7.72
C ARG A 465 25.64 21.07 -8.72
N PRO A 466 26.65 20.46 -9.36
CA PRO A 466 27.45 21.15 -10.37
C PRO A 466 26.58 21.48 -11.61
N PRO A 467 26.93 22.55 -12.37
CA PRO A 467 26.21 22.91 -13.58
C PRO A 467 26.36 21.81 -14.66
N ALA A 468 25.31 21.62 -15.45
CA ALA A 468 25.33 20.66 -16.55
C ALA A 468 26.13 21.20 -17.74
N GLU A 469 26.99 20.36 -18.32
CA GLU A 469 27.69 20.67 -19.58
C GLU A 469 26.68 20.69 -20.74
N GLY A 470 26.76 21.71 -21.59
CA GLY A 470 25.94 21.85 -22.79
C GLY A 470 26.54 21.13 -24.00
N PRO A 471 25.73 20.70 -24.98
CA PRO A 471 26.24 20.07 -26.20
C PRO A 471 26.93 21.09 -27.11
N GLU A 472 28.12 20.74 -27.63
CA GLU A 472 28.84 21.56 -28.59
C GLU A 472 28.15 21.62 -29.96
N ALA A 473 28.38 22.71 -30.69
CA ALA A 473 27.86 22.92 -32.04
C ALA A 473 28.86 22.48 -33.12
N ALA A 474 28.34 22.05 -34.28
CA ALA A 474 29.11 21.83 -35.49
C ALA A 474 28.38 22.43 -36.71
N GLU A 475 29.00 23.41 -37.37
CA GLU A 475 28.47 24.01 -38.60
C GLU A 475 28.89 23.24 -39.86
N ALA A 476 28.03 23.22 -40.89
CA ALA A 476 28.44 23.12 -42.30
C ALA A 476 27.33 23.52 -43.29
N GLY A 477 27.53 24.61 -44.05
CA GLY A 477 27.10 24.74 -45.45
C GLY A 477 25.67 25.21 -45.81
N LEU A 478 25.57 26.42 -46.35
CA LEU A 478 24.53 26.86 -47.32
C LEU A 478 25.11 26.77 -48.76
N PRO A 479 24.31 26.69 -49.85
CA PRO A 479 23.49 27.79 -50.41
C PRO A 479 21.99 27.41 -50.52
N VAL A 480 20.99 28.30 -50.44
CA VAL A 480 20.65 29.49 -51.27
C VAL A 480 20.27 29.15 -52.72
N ASP A 481 18.96 29.21 -53.04
CA ASP A 481 18.44 29.85 -54.28
C ASP A 481 16.95 30.25 -54.16
N THR A 482 16.32 30.75 -55.23
CA THR A 482 15.36 31.90 -55.14
C THR A 482 14.00 31.72 -55.90
N GLU A 483 13.04 32.63 -55.64
CA GLU A 483 11.82 33.00 -56.41
C GLU A 483 10.45 32.30 -56.12
N THR A 484 9.36 32.86 -56.72
CA THR A 484 7.92 32.75 -56.33
C THR A 484 7.00 32.73 -57.61
N PRO A 485 5.63 32.79 -57.60
CA PRO A 485 4.58 32.36 -56.64
C PRO A 485 3.36 31.56 -57.25
N GLN A 486 2.71 30.67 -56.46
CA GLN A 486 1.27 30.25 -56.55
C GLN A 486 0.73 29.58 -57.88
N PRO A 487 -0.52 29.04 -57.98
CA PRO A 487 -1.64 28.95 -57.03
C PRO A 487 -2.34 27.54 -56.90
N GLU A 488 -3.45 27.51 -56.15
CA GLU A 488 -4.59 26.55 -56.08
C GLU A 488 -4.44 25.02 -56.25
N SER A 489 -4.70 24.28 -55.16
CA SER A 489 -5.73 23.20 -55.09
C SER A 489 -5.82 22.65 -53.65
N GLY A 490 -7.02 22.30 -53.17
CA GLY A 490 -7.21 21.76 -51.81
C GLY A 490 -8.01 20.46 -51.78
N CYS A 491 -7.85 19.66 -50.73
CA CYS A 491 -8.84 18.64 -50.38
C CYS A 491 -8.79 18.22 -48.89
N ALA A 492 -9.94 17.72 -48.45
CA ALA A 492 -10.31 17.06 -47.19
C ALA A 492 -9.20 16.58 -46.23
N ALA A 493 -9.39 16.89 -44.94
CA ALA A 493 -8.82 16.12 -43.85
C ALA A 493 -9.51 14.75 -43.73
N SER A 494 -8.73 13.69 -43.45
CA SER A 494 -9.23 12.38 -43.03
C SER A 494 -8.47 11.92 -41.79
N GLY A 495 -9.00 12.26 -40.61
CA GLY A 495 -8.53 11.67 -39.35
C GLY A 495 -9.17 10.31 -39.15
N ASP A 496 -8.36 9.25 -39.06
CA ASP A 496 -8.83 7.90 -38.76
C ASP A 496 -9.17 7.75 -37.27
N PRO A 497 -10.41 7.38 -36.90
CA PRO A 497 -10.71 6.91 -35.54
C PRO A 497 -10.10 5.50 -35.31
N PRO A 498 -9.64 5.17 -34.09
CA PRO A 498 -8.73 4.06 -33.87
C PRO A 498 -9.34 2.66 -34.04
N LEU A 499 -8.58 1.76 -34.65
CA LEU A 499 -8.95 0.35 -34.82
C LEU A 499 -8.83 -0.44 -33.50
N LEU A 500 -9.97 -0.83 -32.93
CA LEU A 500 -10.06 -1.81 -31.84
C LEU A 500 -9.40 -3.13 -32.22
N LYS A 501 -8.25 -3.43 -31.62
CA LYS A 501 -7.53 -4.70 -31.76
C LYS A 501 -8.27 -5.79 -30.98
N LEU A 502 -8.99 -6.65 -31.70
CA LEU A 502 -9.60 -7.86 -31.12
C LEU A 502 -8.50 -8.85 -30.71
N THR A 503 -8.21 -8.90 -29.41
CA THR A 503 -7.45 -9.99 -28.79
C THR A 503 -8.26 -11.30 -28.82
N ALA A 504 -7.56 -12.42 -28.89
CA ALA A 504 -8.18 -13.73 -28.75
C ALA A 504 -8.70 -13.94 -27.31
N PRO A 505 -9.73 -14.78 -27.08
CA PRO A 505 -10.13 -15.15 -25.73
C PRO A 505 -8.95 -15.87 -25.04
N SER A 506 -8.39 -15.23 -24.01
CA SER A 506 -7.51 -15.90 -23.07
C SER A 506 -8.27 -16.98 -22.33
N GLU A 507 -7.59 -18.05 -21.96
CA GLU A 507 -8.11 -18.99 -20.96
C GLU A 507 -8.45 -18.21 -19.68
N ALA A 508 -9.53 -18.60 -19.00
CA ALA A 508 -10.00 -17.86 -17.84
C ALA A 508 -8.96 -17.94 -16.72
N ALA A 509 -8.30 -16.82 -16.42
CA ALA A 509 -7.57 -16.65 -15.18
C ALA A 509 -8.54 -16.96 -14.01
N PRO A 510 -8.05 -17.54 -12.90
CA PRO A 510 -8.86 -17.67 -11.70
C PRO A 510 -9.38 -16.28 -11.31
N VAL A 511 -10.67 -16.19 -11.00
CA VAL A 511 -11.28 -14.92 -10.58
C VAL A 511 -10.52 -14.41 -9.36
N GLU A 512 -9.87 -13.26 -9.50
CA GLU A 512 -9.37 -12.46 -8.38
C GLU A 512 -10.60 -11.99 -7.60
N LYS A 513 -11.00 -12.82 -6.63
CA LYS A 513 -12.06 -12.47 -5.67
C LYS A 513 -11.50 -11.32 -4.84
N ARG A 514 -12.06 -10.13 -4.99
CA ARG A 514 -11.88 -9.05 -4.02
C ARG A 514 -12.60 -9.48 -2.72
N PRO A 515 -11.91 -9.72 -1.59
CA PRO A 515 -12.57 -9.78 -0.30
C PRO A 515 -13.00 -8.34 0.03
N CYS A 516 -14.28 -8.04 -0.15
CA CYS A 516 -14.80 -6.67 -0.05
C CYS A 516 -15.10 -6.33 1.42
N CYS A 517 -14.05 -6.34 2.24
CA CYS A 517 -14.09 -5.97 3.66
C CYS A 517 -14.31 -4.46 3.80
N LEU A 518 -15.57 -4.03 3.66
CA LEU A 518 -16.05 -2.66 3.86
C LEU A 518 -16.04 -2.31 5.37
N LEU A 519 -14.83 -2.28 5.93
CA LEU A 519 -14.47 -2.01 7.34
C LEU A 519 -13.80 -0.63 7.53
N MET A 520 -13.68 0.13 6.44
CA MET A 520 -13.04 1.44 6.30
C MET A 520 -14.06 2.38 5.66
#